data_AF-A0A4Q2Y4Z9-F1
#
_entry.id   AF-A0A4Q2Y4Z9-F1
#
_cell.length_a   1.000
_cell.length_b   1.000
_cell.length_c   1.000
_cell.angle_alpha   90.00
_cell.angle_beta   90.00
_cell.angle_gamma   90.00
#
_symmetry.space_group_name_H-M   'P 1'
#
loop_
_entity.id
_entity.type
_entity.pdbx_description
1 polymer ?
#
loop_
_entity_poly.entity_id
_entity_poly.type
_entity_poly.pdbx_seq_one_letter_code
_entity_poly.pdbx_strand_id
1 'polypeptide(L)'
;MMTPLKQSEKRLLAVFGIAGFLLLNLVGFSWYSKKMLVLDQQRSKLETRSRMLTSMKARAPEAEQKQAWLAQHLKAYPDPTTRDTYLDDFVINLSKNLNLELKKNQALEPKLEDLFHKSRYHGEVTGQWGDVLEFIYQLQKP
;
A
#
# COMPACT_ATOMS: atom_id res chain seq x y z
N MET A 1 -8.55 -38.78 -67.97
CA MET A 1 -10.02 -38.67 -67.97
C MET A 1 -10.49 -38.31 -66.57
N MET A 2 -10.89 -37.07 -66.34
CA MET A 2 -11.59 -36.69 -65.11
C MET A 2 -13.07 -37.00 -65.32
N THR A 3 -13.58 -37.99 -64.61
CA THR A 3 -15.01 -38.27 -64.55
C THR A 3 -15.73 -37.04 -63.99
N PRO A 4 -16.78 -36.53 -64.65
CA PRO A 4 -17.52 -35.39 -64.14
C PRO A 4 -18.18 -35.77 -62.81
N LEU A 5 -17.84 -35.04 -61.75
CA LEU A 5 -18.41 -35.21 -60.41
C LEU A 5 -19.94 -35.21 -60.47
N LYS A 6 -20.56 -36.23 -59.86
CA LYS A 6 -22.02 -36.33 -59.76
C LYS A 6 -22.55 -35.11 -58.99
N GLN A 7 -23.78 -34.70 -59.28
CA GLN A 7 -24.38 -33.51 -58.67
C GLN A 7 -24.45 -33.63 -57.12
N SER A 8 -24.55 -34.85 -56.59
CA SER A 8 -24.44 -35.15 -55.16
C SER A 8 -23.04 -34.88 -54.59
N GLU A 9 -21.98 -35.24 -55.31
CA GLU A 9 -20.58 -35.01 -54.89
C GLU A 9 -20.23 -33.52 -54.91
N LYS A 10 -20.75 -32.75 -55.88
CA LYS A 10 -20.60 -31.28 -55.92
C LYS A 10 -21.28 -30.60 -54.72
N ARG A 11 -22.46 -31.06 -54.33
CA ARG A 11 -23.16 -30.56 -53.13
C ARG A 11 -22.40 -30.92 -51.85
N LEU A 12 -21.85 -32.12 -51.76
CA LEU A 12 -21.04 -32.57 -50.63
C LEU A 12 -19.78 -31.71 -50.45
N LEU A 13 -19.07 -31.43 -51.56
CA LEU A 13 -17.90 -30.54 -51.59
C LEU A 13 -18.24 -29.10 -51.15
N ALA A 14 -19.39 -28.58 -51.57
CA ALA A 14 -19.86 -27.26 -51.13
C ALA A 14 -20.12 -27.23 -49.60
N VAL A 15 -20.74 -28.28 -49.05
CA VAL A 15 -20.96 -28.40 -47.60
C VAL A 15 -19.64 -28.48 -46.84
N PHE A 16 -18.67 -29.26 -47.31
CA PHE A 16 -17.34 -29.32 -46.70
C PHE A 16 -16.59 -28.00 -46.79
N GLY A 17 -16.72 -27.27 -47.90
CA GLY A 17 -16.14 -25.94 -48.06
C GLY A 17 -16.71 -24.93 -47.06
N ILE A 18 -18.04 -24.92 -46.88
CA ILE A 18 -18.72 -24.06 -45.91
C ILE A 18 -18.33 -24.45 -44.48
N ALA A 19 -18.33 -25.75 -44.17
CA ALA A 19 -17.93 -26.24 -42.85
C ALA A 19 -16.47 -25.88 -42.51
N GLY A 20 -15.55 -26.04 -43.48
CA GLY A 20 -14.15 -25.65 -43.32
C GLY A 20 -13.99 -24.14 -43.12
N PHE A 21 -14.72 -23.32 -43.86
CA PHE A 21 -14.72 -21.87 -43.70
C PHE A 21 -15.24 -21.43 -42.32
N LEU A 22 -16.31 -22.04 -41.83
CA LEU A 22 -16.85 -21.77 -40.50
C LEU A 22 -15.88 -22.16 -39.38
N LEU A 23 -15.23 -23.32 -39.51
CA LEU A 23 -14.22 -23.77 -38.54
C LEU A 23 -13.02 -22.83 -38.49
N LEU A 24 -12.51 -22.40 -39.66
CA LEU A 24 -11.41 -21.43 -39.73
C LEU A 24 -11.78 -20.09 -39.08
N ASN A 25 -13.00 -19.60 -39.29
CA ASN A 25 -13.48 -18.36 -38.66
C ASN A 25 -13.61 -18.51 -37.15
N LEU A 26 -14.16 -19.63 -36.65
CA LEU A 26 -14.28 -19.89 -35.22
C LEU A 26 -12.91 -19.97 -34.53
N VAL A 27 -11.95 -20.65 -35.16
CA VAL A 27 -10.57 -20.76 -34.64
C VAL A 27 -9.91 -19.38 -34.64
N GLY A 28 -10.00 -18.64 -35.75
CA GLY A 28 -9.45 -17.28 -35.85
C GLY A 28 -10.03 -16.31 -34.82
N PHE A 29 -11.36 -16.32 -34.66
CA PHE A 29 -12.06 -15.49 -33.67
C PHE A 29 -11.69 -15.85 -32.23
N SER A 30 -11.61 -17.14 -31.90
CA SER A 30 -11.18 -17.62 -30.58
C SER A 30 -9.74 -17.19 -30.26
N TRP A 31 -8.84 -17.30 -31.23
CA TRP A 31 -7.44 -16.91 -31.07
C TRP A 31 -7.28 -15.40 -30.88
N TYR A 32 -7.98 -14.60 -31.70
CA TYR A 32 -8.00 -13.14 -31.58
C TYR A 32 -8.57 -12.68 -30.24
N SER A 33 -9.71 -13.26 -29.82
CA SER A 33 -10.34 -12.93 -28.54
C SER A 33 -9.43 -13.22 -27.34
N LYS A 34 -8.70 -14.36 -27.37
CA LYS A 34 -7.71 -14.68 -26.33
C LYS A 34 -6.55 -13.66 -26.29
N LYS A 35 -6.04 -13.24 -27.45
CA LYS A 35 -4.97 -12.23 -27.53
C LYS A 35 -5.43 -10.87 -26.97
N MET A 36 -6.65 -10.46 -27.30
CA MET A 36 -7.24 -9.21 -26.79
C MET A 36 -7.36 -9.24 -25.27
N LEU A 37 -7.87 -10.35 -24.71
CA LEU A 37 -8.00 -10.52 -23.27
C LEU A 37 -6.66 -10.47 -22.53
N VAL A 38 -5.60 -11.06 -23.10
CA VAL A 38 -4.24 -10.98 -22.54
C VAL A 38 -3.71 -9.54 -22.57
N LEU A 39 -3.95 -8.81 -23.67
CA LEU A 39 -3.55 -7.41 -23.79
C LEU A 39 -4.26 -6.52 -22.78
N ASP A 40 -5.56 -6.72 -22.57
CA ASP A 40 -6.34 -5.96 -21.57
C ASP A 40 -5.83 -6.25 -20.15
N GLN A 41 -5.53 -7.51 -19.83
CA GLN A 41 -4.92 -7.86 -18.54
C GLN A 41 -3.55 -7.22 -18.33
N GLN A 42 -2.71 -7.19 -19.38
CA GLN A 42 -1.40 -6.55 -19.32
C GLN A 42 -1.54 -5.03 -19.15
N ARG A 43 -2.45 -4.41 -19.88
CA ARG A 43 -2.75 -2.97 -19.77
C ARG A 43 -3.22 -2.60 -18.37
N SER A 44 -4.17 -3.36 -17.82
CA SER A 44 -4.66 -3.15 -16.44
C SER A 44 -3.54 -3.28 -15.40
N LYS A 45 -2.66 -4.28 -15.55
CA LYS A 45 -1.47 -4.42 -14.68
C LYS A 45 -0.53 -3.23 -14.79
N LEU A 46 -0.27 -2.73 -15.99
CA LEU A 46 0.59 -1.56 -16.22
C LEU A 46 -0.03 -0.27 -15.66
N GLU A 47 -1.34 -0.06 -15.84
CA GLU A 47 -2.05 1.08 -15.27
C GLU A 47 -1.99 1.05 -13.73
N THR A 48 -2.18 -0.13 -13.12
CA THR A 48 -2.07 -0.29 -11.66
C THR A 48 -0.66 0.02 -11.16
N ARG A 49 0.37 -0.49 -11.85
CA ARG A 49 1.77 -0.18 -11.52
C ARG A 49 2.09 1.30 -11.71
N SER A 50 1.59 1.92 -12.77
CA SER A 50 1.76 3.35 -13.03
C SER A 50 1.14 4.20 -11.93
N ARG A 51 -0.09 3.87 -11.49
CA ARG A 51 -0.74 4.55 -10.37
C ARG A 51 0.03 4.39 -9.06
N MET A 52 0.54 3.19 -8.79
CA MET A 52 1.38 2.92 -7.61
C MET A 52 2.70 3.72 -7.65
N LEU A 53 3.37 3.77 -8.80
CA LEU A 53 4.59 4.56 -8.97
C LEU A 53 4.32 6.06 -8.84
N THR A 54 3.18 6.54 -9.35
CA THR A 54 2.77 7.93 -9.24
C THR A 54 2.50 8.30 -7.78
N SER A 55 1.82 7.43 -7.01
CA SER A 55 1.58 7.68 -5.59
C SER A 55 2.86 7.59 -4.75
N MET A 56 3.78 6.69 -5.09
CA MET A 56 5.11 6.63 -4.48
C MET A 56 5.92 7.89 -4.77
N LYS A 57 5.92 8.37 -6.02
CA LYS A 57 6.58 9.63 -6.41
C LYS A 57 5.98 10.84 -5.71
N ALA A 58 4.66 10.86 -5.51
CA ALA A 58 3.99 11.92 -4.75
C ALA A 58 4.38 11.92 -3.26
N ARG A 59 4.66 10.75 -2.68
CA ARG A 59 5.08 10.60 -1.27
C ARG A 59 6.59 10.73 -1.06
N ALA A 60 7.40 10.63 -2.12
CA ALA A 60 8.86 10.81 -2.04
C ALA A 60 9.29 12.12 -1.36
N PRO A 61 8.75 13.31 -1.69
CA PRO A 61 9.12 14.54 -1.00
C PRO A 61 8.72 14.56 0.48
N GLU A 62 7.59 13.97 0.85
CA GLU A 62 7.19 13.84 2.27
C GLU A 62 8.15 12.94 3.03
N ALA A 63 8.59 11.83 2.40
CA ALA A 63 9.56 10.92 2.97
C ALA A 63 10.94 11.59 3.14
N GLU A 64 11.41 12.33 2.12
CA GLU A 64 12.67 13.08 2.19
C GLU A 64 12.64 14.17 3.25
N GLN A 65 11.53 14.93 3.34
CA GLN A 65 11.36 15.95 4.39
C GLN A 65 11.35 15.31 5.79
N LYS A 66 10.63 14.19 5.96
CA LYS A 66 10.62 13.45 7.22
C LYS A 66 12.01 12.93 7.57
N GLN A 67 12.75 12.41 6.60
CA GLN A 67 14.12 11.93 6.80
C GLN A 67 15.06 13.07 7.17
N ALA A 68 14.98 14.22 6.50
CA ALA A 68 15.78 15.41 6.84
C ALA A 68 15.45 15.93 8.24
N TRP A 69 14.16 15.98 8.60
CA TRP A 69 13.72 16.37 9.94
C TRP A 69 14.25 15.40 11.00
N LEU A 70 14.12 14.08 10.78
CA LEU A 70 14.66 13.05 11.68
C LEU A 70 16.18 13.16 11.80
N ALA A 71 16.91 13.34 10.71
CA ALA A 71 18.36 13.47 10.76
C ALA A 71 18.83 14.67 11.61
N GLN A 72 18.02 15.73 11.70
CA GLN A 72 18.33 16.93 12.48
C GLN A 72 17.84 16.86 13.94
N HIS A 73 16.75 16.15 14.21
CA HIS A 73 16.07 16.18 15.53
C HIS A 73 16.09 14.83 16.27
N LEU A 74 16.53 13.74 15.63
CA LEU A 74 16.63 12.44 16.28
C LEU A 74 17.76 12.47 17.32
N LYS A 75 17.37 12.52 18.59
CA LYS A 75 18.30 12.36 19.70
C LYS A 75 18.77 10.91 19.77
N ALA A 76 20.06 10.69 19.56
CA ALA A 76 20.67 9.40 19.81
C ALA A 76 20.74 9.16 21.33
N TYR A 77 20.12 8.07 21.79
CA TYR A 77 20.22 7.63 23.19
C TYR A 77 21.26 6.52 23.28
N PRO A 78 22.06 6.47 24.37
CA PRO A 78 23.11 5.48 24.54
C PRO A 78 22.59 4.04 24.67
N ASP A 79 21.37 3.88 25.19
CA ASP A 79 20.73 2.57 25.38
C ASP A 79 19.19 2.71 25.44
N PRO A 80 18.44 1.59 25.28
CA PRO A 80 16.98 1.61 25.32
C PRO A 80 16.39 2.07 26.66
N THR A 81 17.04 1.76 27.79
CA THR A 81 16.56 2.13 29.13
C THR A 81 16.59 3.64 29.29
N THR A 82 17.69 4.29 28.91
CA THR A 82 17.82 5.76 28.97
C THR A 82 16.76 6.47 28.12
N ARG A 83 16.43 5.91 26.96
CA ARG A 83 15.37 6.42 26.08
C ARG A 83 13.99 6.32 26.73
N ASP A 84 13.70 5.18 27.35
CA ASP A 84 12.39 4.93 27.96
C ASP A 84 12.21 5.75 29.24
N THR A 85 13.25 5.89 30.06
CA THR A 85 13.28 6.82 31.21
C THR A 85 13.05 8.26 30.77
N TYR A 86 13.69 8.71 29.69
CA TYR A 86 13.49 10.07 29.20
C TYR A 86 12.03 10.33 28.76
N LEU A 87 11.43 9.36 28.06
CA LEU A 87 10.03 9.46 27.65
C LEU A 87 9.09 9.46 28.85
N ASP A 88 9.37 8.62 29.84
CA ASP A 88 8.59 8.53 31.07
C ASP A 88 8.66 9.83 31.88
N ASP A 89 9.88 10.34 32.12
CA ASP A 89 10.12 11.61 32.82
C ASP A 89 9.44 12.77 32.09
N PHE A 90 9.51 12.80 30.77
CA PHE A 90 8.85 13.84 29.97
C PHE A 90 7.34 13.84 30.20
N VAL A 91 6.69 12.67 30.12
CA VAL A 91 5.24 12.57 30.31
C VAL A 91 4.83 12.87 31.76
N ILE A 92 5.59 12.40 32.75
CA ILE A 92 5.34 12.66 34.17
C ILE A 92 5.48 14.16 34.49
N ASN A 93 6.50 14.82 33.95
CA ASN A 93 6.69 16.25 34.19
C ASN A 93 5.61 17.08 33.50
N LEU A 94 5.22 16.71 32.28
CA LEU A 94 4.16 17.37 31.55
C LEU A 94 2.79 17.24 32.26
N SER A 95 2.46 16.05 32.77
CA SER A 95 1.21 15.84 33.49
C SER A 95 1.17 16.62 34.81
N LYS A 96 2.28 16.64 35.56
CA LYS A 96 2.42 17.43 36.79
C LYS A 96 2.25 18.93 36.55
N ASN A 97 2.87 19.47 35.50
CA ASN A 97 2.78 20.89 35.16
C ASN A 97 1.35 21.33 34.81
N LEU A 98 0.53 20.40 34.31
CA LEU A 98 -0.86 20.64 33.91
C LEU A 98 -1.88 20.14 34.96
N ASN A 99 -1.43 19.82 36.18
CA ASN A 99 -2.28 19.30 37.26
C ASN A 99 -3.13 18.07 36.85
N LEU A 100 -2.58 17.21 35.99
CA LEU A 100 -3.26 16.02 35.50
C LEU A 100 -2.86 14.79 36.33
N GLU A 101 -3.84 13.95 36.65
CA GLU A 101 -3.60 12.62 37.21
C GLU A 101 -3.21 11.64 36.09
N LEU A 102 -2.01 11.08 36.18
CA LEU A 102 -1.53 10.05 35.27
C LEU A 102 -1.71 8.66 35.91
N LYS A 103 -2.47 7.79 35.25
CA LYS A 103 -2.76 6.40 35.65
C LYS A 103 -2.26 5.44 34.56
N LYS A 104 -1.94 4.20 34.95
CA LYS A 104 -1.45 3.13 34.05
C LYS A 104 -0.31 3.58 33.12
N ASN A 105 0.59 4.42 33.64
CA ASN A 105 1.77 4.84 32.94
C ASN A 105 2.72 3.64 32.71
N GLN A 106 2.94 3.29 31.45
CA GLN A 106 3.92 2.28 31.07
C GLN A 106 4.57 2.60 29.71
N ALA A 107 5.89 2.49 29.66
CA ALA A 107 6.60 2.34 28.40
C ALA A 107 6.22 0.98 27.76
N LEU A 108 6.01 0.98 26.45
CA LEU A 108 5.75 -0.22 25.68
C LEU A 108 7.00 -0.62 24.90
N GLU A 109 7.10 -1.91 24.58
CA GLU A 109 8.17 -2.44 23.74
C GLU A 109 8.36 -1.58 22.47
N PRO A 110 9.58 -1.06 22.24
CA PRO A 110 9.87 -0.21 21.09
C PRO A 110 9.68 -0.99 19.80
N LYS A 111 9.14 -0.31 18.79
CA LYS A 111 8.94 -0.90 17.46
C LYS A 111 10.07 -0.45 16.54
N LEU A 112 10.78 -1.39 15.92
CA LEU A 112 11.72 -1.06 14.84
C LEU A 112 10.92 -0.62 13.60
N GLU A 113 11.13 0.60 13.15
CA GLU A 113 10.61 1.14 11.88
C GLU A 113 11.80 1.54 11.01
N ASP A 114 12.06 0.78 9.94
CA ASP A 114 13.10 0.95 8.91
C ASP A 114 14.51 1.36 9.40
N LEU A 115 14.67 2.59 9.86
CA LEU A 115 15.95 3.22 10.24
C LEU A 115 16.02 3.66 11.71
N PHE A 116 14.94 3.51 12.49
CA PHE A 116 14.91 3.96 13.89
C PHE A 116 14.03 3.08 14.78
N HIS A 117 14.33 3.09 16.08
CA HIS A 117 13.47 2.51 17.09
C HIS A 117 12.43 3.54 17.52
N LYS A 118 11.16 3.24 17.27
CA LYS A 118 10.04 4.03 17.74
C LYS A 118 9.70 3.64 19.18
N SER A 119 10.01 4.52 20.12
CA SER A 119 9.52 4.40 21.49
C SER A 119 8.00 4.46 21.51
N ARG A 120 7.39 3.68 22.40
CA ARG A 120 5.95 3.62 22.55
C ARG A 120 5.61 3.77 24.02
N TYR A 121 4.46 4.37 24.28
CA TYR A 121 4.02 4.71 25.63
C TYR A 121 2.52 4.55 25.73
N HIS A 122 2.05 4.10 26.88
CA HIS A 122 0.64 4.01 27.21
C HIS A 122 0.41 4.63 28.58
N GLY A 123 -0.61 5.47 28.68
CA GLY A 123 -1.04 6.07 29.92
C GLY A 123 -2.47 6.58 29.80
N GLU A 124 -3.14 6.65 30.94
CA GLU A 124 -4.46 7.26 31.11
C GLU A 124 -4.27 8.59 31.85
N VAL A 125 -4.84 9.67 31.32
CA VAL A 125 -4.71 11.01 31.90
C VAL A 125 -6.09 11.50 32.31
N THR A 126 -6.23 12.00 33.55
CA THR A 126 -7.49 12.51 34.09
C THR A 126 -7.27 13.91 34.66
N GLY A 127 -8.15 14.86 34.36
CA GLY A 127 -8.09 16.21 34.88
C GLY A 127 -9.09 17.13 34.18
N GLN A 128 -8.88 18.44 34.25
CA GLN A 128 -9.74 19.37 33.52
C GLN A 128 -9.56 19.22 32.02
N TRP A 129 -10.65 19.37 31.26
CA TRP A 129 -10.63 19.17 29.81
C TRP A 129 -9.66 20.10 29.08
N GLY A 130 -9.53 21.35 29.53
CA GLY A 130 -8.57 22.30 28.97
C GLY A 130 -7.12 21.83 29.13
N ASP A 131 -6.76 21.34 30.31
CA ASP A 131 -5.41 20.85 30.62
C ASP A 131 -5.10 19.56 29.84
N VAL A 132 -6.08 18.67 29.64
CA VAL A 132 -5.94 17.47 28.80
C VAL A 132 -5.67 17.85 27.34
N LEU A 133 -6.34 18.87 26.81
CA LEU A 133 -6.10 19.35 25.45
C LEU A 133 -4.71 19.98 25.32
N GLU A 134 -4.29 20.79 26.30
CA GLU A 134 -2.95 21.37 26.32
C GLU A 134 -1.86 20.29 26.42
N PHE A 135 -2.09 19.24 27.22
CA PHE A 135 -1.20 18.09 27.33
C PHE A 135 -1.01 17.38 25.98
N ILE A 136 -2.09 17.12 25.24
CA ILE A 136 -2.03 16.53 23.89
C ILE A 136 -1.31 17.46 22.92
N TYR A 137 -1.59 18.76 22.99
CA TYR A 137 -0.96 19.75 22.14
C TYR A 137 0.55 19.83 22.37
N GLN A 138 1.02 19.82 23.62
CA GLN A 138 2.45 19.83 23.94
C GLN A 138 3.15 18.52 23.54
N LEU A 139 2.48 17.38 23.61
CA LEU A 139 3.01 16.10 23.09
C LEU A 139 3.22 16.10 21.57
N GLN A 140 2.45 16.91 20.83
CA GLN A 140 2.52 17.00 19.37
C GLN A 140 3.52 18.05 18.88
N LYS A 141 4.07 18.88 19.77
CA LYS A 141 5.10 19.85 19.40
C LYS A 141 6.41 19.13 19.08
N PRO A 142 7.08 19.51 17.98
CA PRO A 142 8.35 18.93 17.55
C PRO A 142 9.48 19.23 18.54
#